data_AF-A0A956WHU6-F1
#
_entry.id   AF-A0A956WHU6-F1
#
_cell.length_a   1.000
_cell.length_b   1.000
_cell.length_c   1.000
_cell.angle_alpha   90.00
_cell.angle_beta   90.00
_cell.angle_gamma   90.00
#
_symmetry.space_group_name_H-M   'P 1'
#
loop_
_entity.id
_entity.type
_entity.pdbx_description
1 polymer ?
#
loop_
_entity_poly.entity_id
_entity_poly.type
_entity_poly.pdbx_seq_one_letter_code
_entity_poly.pdbx_strand_id
1 'polypeptide(L)'
;MSAHGFEAAGAPLPNPEDLAEVLLDAAATGNFERELAAARAAIDRRQGELESPELFRYRLLVFDLALVSTTNPRLQASAAIDLLSSNDGSRWEAVLQTGRIDEIRRLIGDPELGLELAELLTYAPDPGIRDLAATGLEATGMRLLAAGEETRSIERLLHATGARDHAYRLESARKRRTDSQTGAAGQRAPAAPSMLPGVVAIAGGHAQLRAAAAALLEPYGVMVVPIPSSREAVRRERSILQALQGCDLAMLLVRQITHSTSDQVRRAAQRLDVPVFFSNAASAVAIERQLLERDRAITEE
;
A
#
# COMPACT_ATOMS: atom_id res chain seq x y z
N MET A 1 26.79 26.25 -1.45
CA MET A 1 25.40 26.71 -1.16
C MET A 1 24.80 25.70 -0.22
N SER A 2 24.32 26.12 0.95
CA SER A 2 23.84 25.21 1.99
C SER A 2 22.45 24.64 1.64
N ALA A 3 22.31 23.32 1.79
CA ALA A 3 21.14 22.51 1.46
C ALA A 3 19.94 22.76 2.40
N HIS A 4 19.23 23.87 2.19
CA HIS A 4 17.92 24.15 2.78
C HIS A 4 16.80 24.23 1.72
N GLY A 5 17.03 23.66 0.53
CA GLY A 5 16.28 23.96 -0.70
C GLY A 5 14.81 23.51 -0.76
N PHE A 6 14.36 22.56 0.07
CA PHE A 6 13.03 21.95 -0.07
C PHE A 6 12.02 22.31 1.03
N GLU A 7 12.43 23.07 2.05
CA GLU A 7 11.61 23.35 3.24
C GLU A 7 10.76 24.62 3.13
N ALA A 8 11.02 25.51 2.16
CA ALA A 8 10.16 26.67 1.95
C ALA A 8 8.83 26.24 1.32
N ALA A 9 7.77 26.18 2.13
CA ALA A 9 6.40 25.97 1.67
C ALA A 9 6.07 27.01 0.58
N GLY A 10 6.03 26.57 -0.68
CA GLY A 10 5.70 27.41 -1.85
C GLY A 10 6.82 27.57 -2.88
N ALA A 11 8.04 27.07 -2.64
CA ALA A 11 9.06 27.05 -3.69
C ALA A 11 8.67 26.06 -4.82
N PRO A 12 8.89 26.40 -6.09
CA PRO A 12 8.67 25.46 -7.19
C PRO A 12 9.59 24.25 -7.00
N LEU A 13 9.05 23.07 -7.26
CA LEU A 13 9.84 21.85 -7.39
C LEU A 13 10.88 22.10 -8.49
N PRO A 14 12.17 21.89 -8.22
CA PRO A 14 13.20 21.99 -9.25
C PRO A 14 12.87 20.98 -10.35
N ASN A 15 13.29 21.28 -11.59
CA ASN A 15 13.17 20.32 -12.67
C ASN A 15 13.94 19.01 -12.31
N PRO A 16 13.68 17.89 -13.02
CA PRO A 16 14.34 16.63 -12.70
C PRO A 16 15.87 16.69 -12.73
N GLU A 17 16.48 17.45 -13.65
CA GLU A 17 17.93 17.57 -13.72
C GLU A 17 18.53 18.25 -12.47
N ASP A 18 17.98 19.41 -12.08
CA ASP A 18 18.37 20.15 -10.90
C ASP A 18 18.14 19.33 -9.62
N LEU A 19 17.03 18.57 -9.56
CA LEU A 19 16.77 17.67 -8.45
C LEU A 19 17.83 16.56 -8.35
N ALA A 20 18.28 16.04 -9.49
CA ALA A 20 19.32 15.02 -9.53
C ALA A 20 20.65 15.56 -8.98
N GLU A 21 21.05 16.76 -9.39
CA GLU A 21 22.26 17.42 -8.90
C GLU A 21 22.22 17.59 -7.37
N VAL A 22 21.12 18.11 -6.83
CA VAL A 22 20.97 18.29 -5.38
C VAL A 22 21.07 16.97 -4.62
N LEU A 23 20.46 15.91 -5.12
CA LEU A 23 20.51 14.59 -4.49
C LEU A 23 21.90 13.94 -4.59
N LEU A 24 22.60 14.11 -5.71
CA LEU A 24 23.97 13.62 -5.87
C LEU A 24 24.96 14.36 -4.98
N ASP A 25 24.82 15.69 -4.84
CA ASP A 25 25.59 16.50 -3.89
C ASP A 25 25.29 16.08 -2.44
N ALA A 26 24.04 15.77 -2.13
CA ALA A 26 23.65 15.22 -0.83
C ALA A 26 24.31 13.86 -0.57
N ALA A 27 24.46 13.01 -1.59
CA ALA A 27 25.19 11.74 -1.48
C ALA A 27 26.68 11.96 -1.20
N ALA A 28 27.32 12.91 -1.90
CA ALA A 28 28.72 13.25 -1.65
C ALA A 28 28.97 13.79 -0.22
N THR A 29 27.96 14.39 0.40
CA THR A 29 28.03 14.96 1.76
C THR A 29 27.43 14.08 2.85
N GLY A 30 27.00 12.85 2.54
CA GLY A 30 26.42 11.92 3.50
C GLY A 30 25.00 12.26 3.97
N ASN A 31 24.29 13.15 3.28
CA ASN A 31 22.93 13.60 3.59
C ASN A 31 21.86 13.00 2.66
N PHE A 32 22.23 12.08 1.77
CA PHE A 32 21.35 11.56 0.70
C PHE A 32 19.98 11.10 1.20
N GLU A 33 19.93 10.24 2.24
CA GLU A 33 18.66 9.66 2.70
C GLU A 33 17.68 10.73 3.19
N ARG A 34 18.20 11.77 3.85
CA ARG A 34 17.40 12.90 4.35
C ARG A 34 16.87 13.73 3.18
N GLU A 35 17.73 14.09 2.24
CA GLU A 35 17.34 14.89 1.07
C GLU A 35 16.41 14.13 0.13
N LEU A 36 16.61 12.81 -0.04
CA LEU A 36 15.72 11.94 -0.80
C LEU A 36 14.33 11.90 -0.16
N ALA A 37 14.24 11.76 1.17
CA ALA A 37 12.96 11.81 1.88
C ALA A 37 12.26 13.17 1.73
N ALA A 38 13.02 14.27 1.80
CA ALA A 38 12.49 15.62 1.57
C ALA A 38 11.99 15.83 0.13
N ALA A 39 12.75 15.37 -0.87
CA ALA A 39 12.39 15.42 -2.28
C ALA A 39 11.11 14.62 -2.55
N ARG A 40 11.02 13.38 -2.03
CA ARG A 40 9.82 12.55 -2.12
C ARG A 40 8.61 13.24 -1.52
N ALA A 41 8.75 13.81 -0.32
CA ALA A 41 7.69 14.57 0.32
C ALA A 41 7.29 15.83 -0.47
N ALA A 42 8.21 16.48 -1.17
CA ALA A 42 7.92 17.62 -2.04
C ALA A 42 7.15 17.20 -3.30
N ILE A 43 7.59 16.14 -3.99
CA ILE A 43 6.88 15.57 -5.15
C ILE A 43 5.46 15.16 -4.75
N ASP A 44 5.35 14.45 -3.64
CA ASP A 44 4.10 14.02 -3.01
C ASP A 44 3.10 15.17 -2.77
N ARG A 45 3.58 16.31 -2.25
CA ARG A 45 2.74 17.49 -1.97
C ARG A 45 2.19 18.11 -3.26
N ARG A 46 2.93 17.99 -4.36
CA ARG A 46 2.61 18.61 -5.65
C ARG A 46 2.03 17.65 -6.68
N GLN A 47 1.77 16.40 -6.30
CA GLN A 47 1.24 15.37 -7.21
C GLN A 47 -0.02 15.80 -7.97
N GLY A 48 -0.91 16.59 -7.36
CA GLY A 48 -2.11 17.11 -8.03
C GLY A 48 -1.88 18.29 -8.97
N GLU A 49 -0.68 18.90 -8.95
CA GLU A 49 -0.25 19.99 -9.84
C GLU A 49 0.57 19.47 -11.03
N LEU A 50 1.21 18.31 -10.88
CA LEU A 50 2.06 17.71 -11.90
C LEU A 50 1.22 16.88 -12.87
N GLU A 51 1.53 16.98 -14.17
CA GLU A 51 0.96 16.05 -15.14
C GLU A 51 1.47 14.63 -14.88
N SER A 52 0.66 13.60 -15.20
CA SER A 52 1.01 12.20 -14.95
C SER A 52 2.38 11.78 -15.54
N PRO A 53 2.77 12.20 -16.76
CA PRO A 53 4.11 11.91 -17.28
C PRO A 53 5.24 12.61 -16.51
N GLU A 54 5.00 13.81 -16.00
CA GLU A 54 5.98 14.58 -15.24
C GLU A 54 6.21 13.96 -13.85
N LEU A 55 5.13 13.62 -13.15
CA LEU A 55 5.19 12.90 -11.89
C LEU A 55 5.97 11.58 -12.03
N PHE A 56 5.69 10.81 -13.09
CA PHE A 56 6.40 9.57 -13.37
C PHE A 56 7.90 9.80 -13.56
N ARG A 57 8.32 10.84 -14.28
CA ARG A 57 9.74 11.19 -14.46
C ARG A 57 10.43 11.48 -13.12
N TYR A 58 9.80 12.24 -12.24
CA TYR A 58 10.35 12.48 -10.90
C TYR A 58 10.51 11.19 -10.09
N ARG A 59 9.50 10.31 -10.10
CA ARG A 59 9.58 9.03 -9.38
C ARG A 59 10.61 8.09 -9.96
N LEU A 60 10.76 8.09 -11.29
CA LEU A 60 11.77 7.30 -11.99
C LEU A 60 13.17 7.76 -11.57
N LEU A 61 13.42 9.07 -11.59
CA LEU A 61 14.68 9.65 -11.13
C LEU A 61 14.98 9.32 -9.66
N VAL A 62 14.00 9.51 -8.78
CA VAL A 62 14.14 9.21 -7.34
C VAL A 62 14.48 7.74 -7.13
N PHE A 63 13.84 6.84 -7.87
CA PHE A 63 14.13 5.42 -7.81
C PHE A 63 15.55 5.11 -8.29
N ASP A 64 15.97 5.65 -9.44
CA ASP A 64 17.31 5.46 -9.97
C ASP A 64 18.40 5.91 -9.00
N LEU A 65 18.22 7.10 -8.42
CA LEU A 65 19.14 7.64 -7.44
C LEU A 65 19.16 6.81 -6.16
N ALA A 66 18.00 6.31 -5.70
CA ALA A 66 17.95 5.42 -4.55
C ALA A 66 18.71 4.10 -4.80
N LEU A 67 18.72 3.59 -6.03
CA LEU A 67 19.47 2.38 -6.37
C LEU A 67 20.98 2.59 -6.35
N VAL A 68 21.47 3.75 -6.80
CA VAL A 68 22.92 4.00 -6.94
C VAL A 68 23.55 4.72 -5.74
N SER A 69 22.78 5.47 -4.95
CA SER A 69 23.30 6.38 -3.91
C SER A 69 22.99 5.95 -2.47
N THR A 70 22.25 4.86 -2.26
CA THR A 70 22.09 4.24 -0.92
C THR A 70 22.10 2.73 -1.00
N THR A 71 22.50 2.08 0.10
CA THR A 71 22.37 0.62 0.31
C THR A 71 21.17 0.27 1.18
N ASN A 72 20.36 1.24 1.59
CA ASN A 72 19.20 1.05 2.45
C ASN A 72 18.02 0.42 1.68
N PRO A 73 17.68 -0.85 1.91
CA PRO A 73 16.65 -1.55 1.13
C PRO A 73 15.26 -0.98 1.37
N ARG A 74 14.99 -0.38 2.54
CA ARG A 74 13.68 0.23 2.85
C ARG A 74 13.45 1.49 2.01
N LEU A 75 14.47 2.31 1.83
CA LEU A 75 14.38 3.49 0.98
C LEU A 75 14.24 3.11 -0.50
N GLN A 76 15.01 2.12 -0.95
CA GLN A 76 14.91 1.59 -2.31
C GLN A 76 13.52 1.02 -2.60
N ALA A 77 12.97 0.19 -1.70
CA ALA A 77 11.63 -0.38 -1.82
C ALA A 77 10.55 0.70 -1.81
N SER A 78 10.67 1.69 -0.91
CA SER A 78 9.71 2.79 -0.83
C SER A 78 9.73 3.67 -2.09
N ALA A 79 10.90 3.91 -2.69
CA ALA A 79 11.00 4.60 -3.97
C ALA A 79 10.41 3.78 -5.13
N ALA A 80 10.62 2.45 -5.13
CA ALA A 80 9.99 1.55 -6.10
C ALA A 80 8.46 1.54 -5.98
N ILE A 81 7.91 1.53 -4.77
CA ILE A 81 6.47 1.62 -4.52
C ILE A 81 5.90 2.92 -5.10
N ASP A 82 6.54 4.06 -4.85
CA ASP A 82 6.08 5.34 -5.39
C ASP A 82 6.10 5.34 -6.93
N LEU A 83 7.15 4.78 -7.54
CA LEU A 83 7.27 4.65 -8.99
C LEU A 83 6.14 3.78 -9.56
N LEU A 84 5.97 2.56 -9.05
CA LEU A 84 4.96 1.62 -9.51
C LEU A 84 3.53 2.16 -9.30
N SER A 85 3.27 2.83 -8.19
CA SER A 85 1.97 3.44 -7.88
C SER A 85 1.61 4.61 -8.80
N SER A 86 2.62 5.28 -9.39
CA SER A 86 2.42 6.38 -10.34
C SER A 86 2.24 5.91 -11.80
N ASN A 87 2.37 4.60 -12.04
CA ASN A 87 2.27 4.03 -13.37
C ASN A 87 0.79 3.78 -13.75
N ASP A 88 0.35 4.37 -14.87
CA ASP A 88 -1.02 4.27 -15.37
C ASP A 88 -1.21 3.15 -16.41
N GLY A 89 -0.25 2.24 -16.53
CA GLY A 89 -0.26 1.16 -17.52
C GLY A 89 0.51 1.50 -18.79
N SER A 90 0.55 2.77 -19.20
CA SER A 90 1.24 3.21 -20.43
C SER A 90 2.75 3.34 -20.26
N ARG A 91 3.25 3.37 -19.01
CA ARG A 91 4.66 3.66 -18.69
C ARG A 91 5.44 2.46 -18.18
N TRP A 92 4.83 1.27 -18.23
CA TRP A 92 5.53 0.03 -17.91
C TRP A 92 6.76 -0.17 -18.79
N GLU A 93 6.71 0.19 -20.07
CA GLU A 93 7.86 0.06 -20.96
C GLU A 93 9.13 0.71 -20.37
N ALA A 94 9.04 1.88 -19.75
CA ALA A 94 10.17 2.55 -19.10
C ALA A 94 10.68 1.81 -17.85
N VAL A 95 9.80 1.15 -17.11
CA VAL A 95 10.16 0.31 -15.95
C VAL A 95 10.78 -1.02 -16.41
N LEU A 96 10.29 -1.58 -17.52
CA LEU A 96 10.64 -2.89 -18.05
C LEU A 96 11.94 -2.89 -18.87
N GLN A 97 12.24 -1.82 -19.60
CA GLN A 97 13.37 -1.77 -20.56
C GLN A 97 14.73 -1.45 -19.91
N THR A 98 14.76 -1.25 -18.61
CA THR A 98 15.96 -0.86 -17.88
C THR A 98 16.14 -1.82 -16.72
N GLY A 99 17.38 -2.14 -16.32
CA GLY A 99 17.68 -3.09 -15.23
C GLY A 99 16.99 -2.79 -13.87
N ARG A 100 16.23 -1.69 -13.79
CA ARG A 100 15.21 -1.37 -12.78
C ARG A 100 14.32 -2.55 -12.43
N ILE A 101 13.81 -3.29 -13.41
CA ILE A 101 12.94 -4.42 -13.08
C ILE A 101 13.69 -5.47 -12.27
N ASP A 102 14.94 -5.77 -12.60
CA ASP A 102 15.76 -6.74 -11.86
C ASP A 102 16.08 -6.25 -10.44
N GLU A 103 16.26 -4.95 -10.25
CA GLU A 103 16.38 -4.36 -8.92
C GLU A 103 15.09 -4.43 -8.10
N ILE A 104 13.93 -4.16 -8.71
CA ILE A 104 12.63 -4.34 -8.05
C ILE A 104 12.45 -5.82 -7.67
N ARG A 105 12.83 -6.76 -8.54
CA ARG A 105 12.78 -8.20 -8.26
C ARG A 105 13.64 -8.58 -7.05
N ARG A 106 14.85 -8.00 -6.94
CA ARG A 106 15.71 -8.19 -5.76
C ARG A 106 15.02 -7.72 -4.47
N LEU A 107 14.34 -6.57 -4.52
CA LEU A 107 13.64 -6.00 -3.36
C LEU A 107 12.43 -6.83 -2.90
N ILE A 108 11.75 -7.56 -3.81
CA ILE A 108 10.66 -8.48 -3.46
C ILE A 108 11.13 -9.66 -2.59
N GLY A 109 12.39 -10.05 -2.71
CA GLY A 109 12.95 -11.15 -1.92
C GLY A 109 12.89 -10.91 -0.40
N ASP A 110 12.83 -9.64 0.01
CA ASP A 110 12.72 -9.20 1.40
C ASP A 110 11.28 -9.41 1.93
N PRO A 111 11.06 -10.20 2.99
CA PRO A 111 9.73 -10.47 3.54
C PRO A 111 8.98 -9.24 4.07
N GLU A 112 9.68 -8.23 4.60
CA GLU A 112 9.06 -7.05 5.21
C GLU A 112 8.64 -6.00 4.17
N LEU A 113 9.34 -5.96 3.04
CA LEU A 113 9.20 -4.94 2.01
C LEU A 113 8.57 -5.47 0.72
N GLY A 114 8.71 -6.77 0.48
CA GLY A 114 8.38 -7.41 -0.77
C GLY A 114 6.89 -7.64 -0.99
N LEU A 115 6.06 -7.63 0.06
CA LEU A 115 4.62 -7.87 -0.09
C LEU A 115 3.94 -6.78 -0.92
N GLU A 116 4.17 -5.51 -0.59
CA GLU A 116 3.55 -4.36 -1.28
C GLU A 116 4.08 -4.23 -2.72
N LEU A 117 5.39 -4.46 -2.92
CA LEU A 117 5.98 -4.52 -4.26
C LEU A 117 5.43 -5.67 -5.09
N ALA A 118 5.31 -6.87 -4.52
CA ALA A 118 4.74 -8.02 -5.21
C ALA A 118 3.26 -7.78 -5.54
N GLU A 119 2.49 -7.19 -4.61
CA GLU A 119 1.10 -6.79 -4.89
C GLU A 119 1.03 -5.86 -6.12
N LEU A 120 1.81 -4.77 -6.14
CA LEU A 120 1.81 -3.82 -7.26
C LEU A 120 2.21 -4.47 -8.59
N LEU A 121 3.17 -5.41 -8.56
CA LEU A 121 3.63 -6.10 -9.77
C LEU A 121 2.65 -7.15 -10.30
N THR A 122 1.68 -7.61 -9.50
CA THR A 122 0.61 -8.48 -10.02
C THR A 122 -0.28 -7.80 -11.08
N TYR A 123 -0.22 -6.47 -11.16
CA TYR A 123 -0.94 -5.65 -12.14
C TYR A 123 -0.09 -5.28 -13.37
N ALA A 124 1.15 -5.78 -13.48
CA ALA A 124 2.00 -5.51 -14.63
C ALA A 124 1.40 -6.07 -15.94
N PRO A 125 1.59 -5.41 -17.10
CA PRO A 125 1.11 -5.89 -18.39
C PRO A 125 1.89 -7.13 -18.86
N ASP A 126 3.13 -7.27 -18.39
CA ASP A 126 3.98 -8.41 -18.71
C ASP A 126 3.56 -9.64 -17.88
N PRO A 127 3.16 -10.76 -18.52
CA PRO A 127 2.78 -11.98 -17.81
C PRO A 127 3.90 -12.57 -16.96
N GLY A 128 5.15 -12.53 -17.41
CA GLY A 128 6.28 -13.08 -16.66
C GLY A 128 6.56 -12.34 -15.35
N ILE A 129 6.30 -11.03 -15.31
CA ILE A 129 6.40 -10.24 -14.07
C ILE A 129 5.24 -10.52 -13.13
N ARG A 130 4.03 -10.71 -13.65
CA ARG A 130 2.89 -11.11 -12.82
C ARG A 130 3.11 -12.48 -12.19
N ASP A 131 3.63 -13.44 -12.95
CA ASP A 131 3.94 -14.78 -12.44
C ASP A 131 5.04 -14.73 -11.37
N LEU A 132 6.06 -13.89 -11.56
CA LEU A 132 7.09 -13.66 -10.56
C LEU A 132 6.53 -13.02 -9.28
N ALA A 133 5.67 -12.03 -9.42
CA ALA A 133 4.99 -11.37 -8.31
C ALA A 133 4.11 -12.36 -7.52
N ALA A 134 3.33 -13.18 -8.23
CA ALA A 134 2.55 -14.27 -7.63
C ALA A 134 3.43 -15.29 -6.90
N THR A 135 4.59 -15.63 -7.46
CA THR A 135 5.59 -16.50 -6.81
C THR A 135 6.12 -15.86 -5.52
N GLY A 136 6.41 -14.55 -5.54
CA GLY A 136 6.85 -13.80 -4.36
C GLY A 136 5.79 -13.74 -3.26
N LEU A 137 4.53 -13.52 -3.63
CA LEU A 137 3.38 -13.58 -2.72
C LEU A 137 3.23 -14.97 -2.12
N GLU A 138 3.26 -16.04 -2.93
CA GLU A 138 3.20 -17.42 -2.45
C GLU A 138 4.35 -17.72 -1.49
N ALA A 139 5.59 -17.38 -1.84
CA ALA A 139 6.76 -17.62 -1.00
C ALA A 139 6.63 -16.90 0.35
N THR A 140 6.13 -15.67 0.35
CA THR A 140 5.84 -14.92 1.58
C THR A 140 4.75 -15.61 2.39
N GLY A 141 3.66 -16.05 1.77
CA GLY A 141 2.63 -16.85 2.42
C GLY A 141 3.18 -18.13 3.04
N MET A 142 4.04 -18.87 2.34
CA MET A 142 4.66 -20.09 2.86
C MET A 142 5.58 -19.83 4.06
N ARG A 143 6.25 -18.67 4.11
CA ARG A 143 7.09 -18.23 5.24
C ARG A 143 6.30 -17.77 6.47
N LEU A 144 5.09 -17.21 6.26
CA LEU A 144 4.15 -16.82 7.32
C LEU A 144 3.38 -18.03 7.89
N LEU A 145 2.96 -18.96 7.01
CA LEU A 145 2.87 -20.39 7.37
C LEU A 145 4.28 -20.83 7.82
N ALA A 146 4.69 -22.04 8.16
CA ALA A 146 5.98 -22.25 8.86
C ALA A 146 6.15 -21.44 10.19
N ALA A 147 6.31 -20.11 10.20
CA ALA A 147 6.32 -19.22 11.37
C ALA A 147 5.07 -19.33 12.27
N GLY A 148 3.92 -19.71 11.71
CA GLY A 148 2.69 -19.89 12.52
C GLY A 148 1.70 -18.75 12.43
N GLU A 149 1.94 -17.83 11.52
CA GLU A 149 1.10 -16.68 11.26
C GLU A 149 -0.04 -17.01 10.29
N GLU A 150 -1.04 -16.13 10.25
CA GLU A 150 -2.19 -16.25 9.36
C GLU A 150 -1.83 -15.91 7.91
N THR A 151 -2.20 -16.80 6.97
CA THR A 151 -1.84 -16.68 5.54
C THR A 151 -3.02 -16.53 4.60
N ARG A 152 -4.25 -16.66 5.11
CA ARG A 152 -5.50 -16.54 4.33
C ARG A 152 -5.59 -15.21 3.58
N SER A 153 -4.96 -14.23 4.18
CA SER A 153 -4.88 -12.86 3.73
C SER A 153 -4.08 -12.77 2.40
N ILE A 154 -2.94 -13.46 2.29
CA ILE A 154 -2.14 -13.62 1.05
C ILE A 154 -2.82 -14.55 0.04
N GLU A 155 -3.44 -15.63 0.50
CA GLU A 155 -4.24 -16.56 -0.33
C GLU A 155 -5.33 -15.80 -1.10
N ARG A 156 -6.02 -14.88 -0.42
CA ARG A 156 -7.06 -14.01 -1.04
C ARG A 156 -6.51 -13.05 -2.06
N LEU A 157 -5.36 -12.41 -1.78
CA LEU A 157 -4.72 -11.53 -2.76
C LEU A 157 -4.34 -12.29 -4.03
N LEU A 158 -3.79 -13.51 -3.90
CA LEU A 158 -3.49 -14.38 -5.03
C LEU A 158 -4.76 -14.74 -5.82
N HIS A 159 -5.88 -14.99 -5.16
CA HIS A 159 -7.17 -15.19 -5.85
C HIS A 159 -7.66 -13.94 -6.59
N ALA A 160 -7.61 -12.77 -5.94
CA ALA A 160 -8.08 -11.50 -6.49
C ALA A 160 -7.28 -11.07 -7.72
N THR A 161 -5.98 -11.35 -7.73
CA THR A 161 -5.06 -11.03 -8.82
C THR A 161 -5.09 -12.06 -9.96
N GLY A 162 -5.88 -13.14 -9.82
CA GLY A 162 -6.02 -14.19 -10.83
C GLY A 162 -4.95 -15.29 -10.76
N ALA A 163 -4.01 -15.23 -9.82
CA ALA A 163 -2.95 -16.21 -9.60
C ALA A 163 -3.46 -17.47 -8.84
N ARG A 164 -4.48 -18.13 -9.41
CA ARG A 164 -5.22 -19.22 -8.75
C ARG A 164 -4.33 -20.40 -8.35
N ASP A 165 -3.38 -20.79 -9.19
CA ASP A 165 -2.50 -21.94 -8.90
C ASP A 165 -1.61 -21.69 -7.68
N HIS A 166 -1.10 -20.46 -7.55
CA HIS A 166 -0.32 -20.02 -6.37
C HIS A 166 -1.20 -20.02 -5.12
N ALA A 167 -2.42 -19.50 -5.22
CA ALA A 167 -3.38 -19.49 -4.11
C ALA A 167 -3.69 -20.93 -3.62
N TYR A 168 -3.97 -21.86 -4.54
CA TYR A 168 -4.28 -23.25 -4.21
C TYR A 168 -3.11 -23.99 -3.56
N ARG A 169 -1.87 -23.72 -3.97
CA ARG A 169 -0.69 -24.30 -3.32
C ARG A 169 -0.56 -23.82 -1.88
N LEU A 170 -0.71 -22.51 -1.64
CA LEU A 170 -0.69 -21.94 -0.29
C LEU A 170 -1.83 -22.47 0.58
N GLU A 171 -3.05 -22.54 0.04
CA GLU A 171 -4.22 -23.09 0.73
C GLU A 171 -3.98 -24.57 1.12
N SER A 172 -3.46 -25.37 0.19
CA SER A 172 -3.15 -26.78 0.42
C SER A 172 -2.09 -26.96 1.51
N ALA A 173 -1.04 -26.15 1.51
CA ALA A 173 -0.02 -26.17 2.55
C ALA A 173 -0.60 -25.81 3.93
N ARG A 174 -1.46 -24.79 3.98
CA ARG A 174 -2.17 -24.39 5.20
C ARG A 174 -3.02 -25.53 5.77
N LYS A 175 -3.84 -26.17 4.92
CA LYS A 175 -4.68 -27.33 5.31
C LYS A 175 -3.83 -28.47 5.88
N ARG A 176 -2.75 -28.87 5.22
CA ARG A 176 -1.84 -29.93 5.70
C ARG A 176 -1.22 -29.62 7.06
N ARG A 177 -0.91 -28.35 7.33
CA ARG A 177 -0.40 -27.92 8.64
C ARG A 177 -1.48 -28.03 9.71
N THR A 178 -2.70 -27.58 9.41
CA THR A 178 -3.85 -27.73 10.32
C THR A 178 -4.07 -29.21 10.65
N ASP A 179 -4.11 -30.08 9.64
CA ASP A 179 -4.31 -31.52 9.80
C ASP A 179 -3.20 -32.17 10.66
N SER A 180 -1.93 -31.77 10.42
CA SER A 180 -0.77 -32.21 11.22
C SER A 180 -0.78 -31.70 12.66
N GLN A 181 -1.40 -30.55 12.94
CA GLN A 181 -1.54 -29.99 14.28
C GLN A 181 -2.75 -30.55 15.03
N THR A 182 -3.80 -30.99 14.32
CA THR A 182 -5.01 -31.61 14.90
C THR A 182 -4.87 -33.09 15.29
N GLY A 183 -3.64 -33.61 15.37
CA GLY A 183 -3.34 -34.88 16.06
C GLY A 183 -3.65 -34.87 17.57
N ALA A 184 -3.99 -33.71 18.15
CA ALA A 184 -4.57 -33.61 19.48
C ALA A 184 -5.57 -32.43 19.53
N ALA A 185 -6.77 -32.70 20.08
CA ALA A 185 -7.85 -31.77 20.44
C ALA A 185 -8.85 -31.32 19.34
N GLY A 186 -10.04 -31.94 19.39
CA GLY A 186 -11.28 -31.25 19.78
C GLY A 186 -12.00 -30.42 18.72
N GLN A 187 -13.20 -30.88 18.38
CA GLN A 187 -14.24 -30.17 17.61
C GLN A 187 -14.39 -28.69 18.02
N ARG A 188 -14.23 -27.77 17.07
CA ARG A 188 -14.63 -26.36 17.24
C ARG A 188 -16.09 -26.19 16.79
N ALA A 189 -16.89 -25.63 17.71
CA ALA A 189 -18.27 -25.19 17.51
C ALA A 189 -18.39 -24.12 16.42
N PRO A 190 -19.58 -23.97 15.79
CA PRO A 190 -19.80 -22.91 14.80
C PRO A 190 -19.80 -21.54 15.48
N ALA A 191 -19.08 -20.58 14.90
CA ALA A 191 -19.08 -19.19 15.33
C ALA A 191 -20.41 -18.53 14.95
N ALA A 192 -20.95 -17.74 15.89
CA ALA A 192 -22.14 -16.91 15.70
C ALA A 192 -21.94 -15.87 14.59
N PRO A 193 -23.02 -15.38 13.94
CA PRO A 193 -22.93 -14.33 12.94
C PRO A 193 -22.49 -13.02 13.60
N SER A 194 -21.39 -12.45 13.09
CA SER A 194 -20.87 -11.15 13.54
C SER A 194 -21.48 -10.02 12.70
N MET A 195 -21.81 -8.88 13.32
CA MET A 195 -22.40 -7.72 12.63
C MET A 195 -21.29 -6.80 12.11
N LEU A 196 -20.65 -7.21 11.01
CA LEU A 196 -19.69 -6.36 10.32
C LEU A 196 -20.34 -5.04 9.88
N PRO A 197 -19.60 -3.90 9.90
CA PRO A 197 -20.10 -2.63 9.39
C PRO A 197 -20.47 -2.78 7.91
N GLY A 198 -21.74 -2.50 7.56
CA GLY A 198 -22.23 -2.66 6.19
C GLY A 198 -21.57 -1.69 5.21
N VAL A 199 -21.15 -0.51 5.69
CA VAL A 199 -20.47 0.50 4.87
C VAL A 199 -19.26 1.07 5.60
N VAL A 200 -18.07 0.90 5.02
CA VAL A 200 -16.80 1.40 5.58
C VAL A 200 -16.18 2.43 4.64
N ALA A 201 -15.98 3.64 5.15
CA ALA A 201 -15.17 4.62 4.46
C ALA A 201 -13.68 4.35 4.72
N ILE A 202 -12.87 4.20 3.66
CA ILE A 202 -11.42 4.01 3.80
C ILE A 202 -10.69 5.27 3.31
N ALA A 203 -9.93 5.89 4.22
CA ALA A 203 -9.13 7.07 3.95
C ALA A 203 -7.63 6.75 4.08
N GLY A 204 -6.85 7.17 3.08
CA GLY A 204 -5.44 6.81 2.93
C GLY A 204 -5.24 5.69 1.93
N GLY A 205 -3.98 5.26 1.77
CA GLY A 205 -3.61 4.31 0.73
C GLY A 205 -3.71 4.88 -0.68
N HIS A 206 -3.33 4.10 -1.68
CA HIS A 206 -3.55 4.44 -3.10
C HIS A 206 -4.90 3.90 -3.60
N ALA A 207 -5.36 4.40 -4.75
CA ALA A 207 -6.67 4.05 -5.32
C ALA A 207 -6.81 2.54 -5.57
N GLN A 208 -5.74 1.89 -6.05
CA GLN A 208 -5.74 0.45 -6.28
C GLN A 208 -5.85 -0.34 -4.96
N LEU A 209 -5.19 0.10 -3.88
CA LEU A 209 -5.32 -0.50 -2.55
C LEU A 209 -6.76 -0.42 -2.04
N ARG A 210 -7.41 0.74 -2.17
CA ARG A 210 -8.82 0.89 -1.76
C ARG A 210 -9.77 0.05 -2.63
N ALA A 211 -9.50 -0.04 -3.93
CA ALA A 211 -10.29 -0.90 -4.84
C ALA A 211 -10.10 -2.39 -4.52
N ALA A 212 -8.87 -2.82 -4.23
CA ALA A 212 -8.57 -4.17 -3.79
C ALA A 212 -9.22 -4.48 -2.42
N ALA A 213 -9.18 -3.52 -1.49
CA ALA A 213 -9.88 -3.65 -0.21
C ALA A 213 -11.40 -3.78 -0.41
N ALA A 214 -11.98 -3.00 -1.32
CA ALA A 214 -13.40 -3.11 -1.68
C ALA A 214 -13.75 -4.51 -2.19
N ALA A 215 -12.95 -5.05 -3.11
CA ALA A 215 -13.15 -6.39 -3.65
C ALA A 215 -12.98 -7.49 -2.59
N LEU A 216 -12.06 -7.33 -1.64
CA LEU A 216 -11.87 -8.29 -0.54
C LEU A 216 -12.98 -8.25 0.51
N LEU A 217 -13.58 -7.08 0.72
CA LEU A 217 -14.61 -6.84 1.74
C LEU A 217 -16.04 -7.09 1.22
N GLU A 218 -16.27 -7.04 -0.10
CA GLU A 218 -17.57 -7.32 -0.73
C GLU A 218 -18.18 -8.67 -0.31
N PRO A 219 -17.44 -9.81 -0.25
CA PRO A 219 -17.98 -11.09 0.21
C PRO A 219 -18.50 -11.09 1.65
N TYR A 220 -18.11 -10.11 2.45
CA TYR A 220 -18.56 -9.91 3.82
C TYR A 220 -19.79 -9.00 3.93
N GLY A 221 -20.32 -8.53 2.81
CA GLY A 221 -21.40 -7.54 2.79
C GLY A 221 -20.93 -6.13 3.17
N VAL A 222 -19.62 -5.88 3.17
CA VAL A 222 -19.04 -4.60 3.53
C VAL A 222 -18.79 -3.78 2.26
N MET A 223 -19.54 -2.70 2.09
CA MET A 223 -19.34 -1.75 1.00
C MET A 223 -18.24 -0.75 1.37
N VAL A 224 -17.20 -0.67 0.55
CA VAL A 224 -16.12 0.32 0.75
C VAL A 224 -16.44 1.61 0.02
N VAL A 225 -16.46 2.72 0.77
CA VAL A 225 -16.51 4.07 0.21
C VAL A 225 -15.10 4.66 0.22
N PRO A 226 -14.43 4.80 -0.93
CA PRO A 226 -13.07 5.33 -0.95
C PRO A 226 -13.10 6.83 -0.65
N ILE A 227 -12.36 7.24 0.37
CA ILE A 227 -11.97 8.62 0.58
C ILE A 227 -10.59 8.77 -0.05
N PRO A 228 -10.51 9.33 -1.28
CA PRO A 228 -9.22 9.56 -1.91
C PRO A 228 -8.40 10.50 -1.04
N SER A 229 -7.09 10.25 -1.03
CA SER A 229 -6.13 11.14 -0.42
C SER A 229 -6.19 12.52 -1.08
N SER A 230 -5.66 13.53 -0.38
CA SER A 230 -5.45 14.86 -0.95
C SER A 230 -4.60 14.86 -2.23
N ARG A 231 -3.85 13.77 -2.49
CA ARG A 231 -3.01 13.58 -3.69
C ARG A 231 -3.78 13.04 -4.91
N GLU A 232 -4.93 12.42 -4.68
CA GLU A 232 -5.74 11.77 -5.73
C GLU A 232 -6.94 12.62 -6.14
N ALA A 233 -7.39 13.53 -5.28
CA ALA A 233 -8.43 14.51 -5.61
C ALA A 233 -8.31 15.74 -4.71
N VAL A 234 -8.44 16.94 -5.30
CA VAL A 234 -8.59 18.20 -4.55
C VAL A 234 -9.97 18.20 -3.89
N ARG A 235 -10.07 17.77 -2.63
CA ARG A 235 -11.34 17.74 -1.91
C ARG A 235 -11.51 18.93 -0.98
N ARG A 236 -12.66 19.58 -1.11
CA ARG A 236 -13.22 20.48 -0.10
C ARG A 236 -13.88 19.62 0.99
N GLU A 237 -13.88 20.09 2.24
CA GLU A 237 -14.46 19.42 3.42
C GLU A 237 -15.88 18.85 3.17
N ARG A 238 -16.68 19.53 2.34
CA ARG A 238 -18.02 19.10 1.90
C ARG A 238 -18.04 17.72 1.22
N SER A 239 -17.01 17.39 0.43
CA SER A 239 -16.92 16.11 -0.28
C SER A 239 -16.53 14.95 0.64
N ILE A 240 -15.81 15.23 1.73
CA ILE A 240 -15.51 14.22 2.76
C ILE A 240 -16.78 13.93 3.56
N LEU A 241 -17.54 14.96 3.93
CA LEU A 241 -18.85 14.79 4.59
C LEU A 241 -19.82 13.95 3.76
N GLN A 242 -19.92 14.21 2.45
CA GLN A 242 -20.76 13.40 1.55
C GLN A 242 -20.31 11.95 1.46
N ALA A 243 -18.99 11.70 1.44
CA ALA A 243 -18.45 10.34 1.37
C ALA A 243 -18.66 9.56 2.68
N LEU A 244 -18.67 10.25 3.82
CA LEU A 244 -18.93 9.65 5.14
C LEU A 244 -20.41 9.48 5.45
N GLN A 245 -21.29 10.13 4.69
CA GLN A 245 -22.73 10.10 4.93
C GLN A 245 -23.27 8.69 4.63
N GLY A 246 -23.80 8.03 5.68
CA GLY A 246 -24.28 6.65 5.58
C GLY A 246 -23.19 5.59 5.72
N CYS A 247 -21.98 5.96 6.16
CA CYS A 247 -20.96 5.00 6.56
C CYS A 247 -21.12 4.62 8.04
N ASP A 248 -20.93 3.33 8.34
CA ASP A 248 -20.95 2.79 9.69
C ASP A 248 -19.59 2.93 10.38
N LEU A 249 -18.52 3.14 9.60
CA LEU A 249 -17.16 3.25 10.09
C LEU A 249 -16.29 4.07 9.13
N ALA A 250 -15.38 4.88 9.68
CA ALA A 250 -14.30 5.51 8.95
C ALA A 250 -12.94 4.91 9.35
N MET A 251 -12.27 4.22 8.44
CA MET A 251 -10.93 3.67 8.64
C MET A 251 -9.87 4.61 8.09
N LEU A 252 -8.91 5.00 8.94
CA LEU A 252 -7.78 5.87 8.60
C LEU A 252 -6.50 5.05 8.52
N LEU A 253 -5.93 4.90 7.32
CA LEU A 253 -4.65 4.23 7.10
C LEU A 253 -3.50 5.18 7.48
N VAL A 254 -3.13 5.22 8.76
CA VAL A 254 -2.29 6.25 9.40
C VAL A 254 -0.90 6.37 8.76
N ARG A 255 -0.33 5.27 8.25
CA ARG A 255 0.96 5.27 7.55
C ARG A 255 0.87 5.74 6.10
N GLN A 256 -0.34 5.79 5.55
CA GLN A 256 -0.61 6.04 4.14
C GLN A 256 -1.60 7.21 3.95
N ILE A 257 -1.72 8.07 4.96
CA ILE A 257 -2.56 9.28 4.93
C ILE A 257 -1.79 10.47 5.51
N THR A 258 -1.93 11.64 4.89
CA THR A 258 -1.33 12.87 5.43
C THR A 258 -2.06 13.30 6.71
N HIS A 259 -1.33 13.85 7.69
CA HIS A 259 -1.90 14.32 8.96
C HIS A 259 -3.09 15.27 8.77
N SER A 260 -3.01 16.17 7.79
CA SER A 260 -4.10 17.11 7.47
C SER A 260 -5.35 16.43 6.93
N THR A 261 -5.22 15.40 6.08
CA THR A 261 -6.36 14.62 5.58
C THR A 261 -6.97 13.77 6.70
N SER A 262 -6.13 13.16 7.54
CA SER A 262 -6.57 12.42 8.73
C SER A 262 -7.41 13.30 9.67
N ASP A 263 -6.96 14.53 9.94
CA ASP A 263 -7.69 15.49 10.75
C ASP A 263 -9.02 15.93 10.13
N GLN A 264 -9.06 16.13 8.81
CA GLN A 264 -10.30 16.49 8.11
C GLN A 264 -11.32 15.36 8.15
N VAL A 265 -10.89 14.13 7.90
CA VAL A 265 -11.77 12.94 7.97
C VAL A 265 -12.24 12.72 9.40
N ARG A 266 -11.37 12.85 10.40
CA ARG A 266 -11.73 12.76 11.81
C ARG A 266 -12.77 13.81 12.22
N ARG A 267 -12.57 15.08 11.86
CA ARG A 267 -13.54 16.16 12.14
C ARG A 267 -14.87 15.92 11.44
N ALA A 268 -14.86 15.47 10.19
CA ALA A 268 -16.06 15.17 9.44
C ALA A 268 -16.82 13.96 10.02
N ALA A 269 -16.12 12.90 10.40
CA ALA A 269 -16.68 11.71 11.04
C ALA A 269 -17.30 12.06 12.40
N GLN A 270 -16.62 12.88 13.22
CA GLN A 270 -17.15 13.35 14.49
C GLN A 270 -18.45 14.17 14.34
N ARG A 271 -18.58 14.96 13.28
CA ARG A 271 -19.83 15.72 13.01
C ARG A 271 -20.99 14.83 12.58
N LEU A 272 -20.70 13.68 12.00
CA LEU A 272 -21.68 12.72 11.50
C LEU A 272 -21.92 11.55 12.48
N ASP A 273 -21.28 11.59 13.65
CA ASP A 273 -21.28 10.51 14.64
C ASP A 273 -20.82 9.15 14.07
N VAL A 274 -19.91 9.19 13.09
CA VAL A 274 -19.32 7.99 12.48
C VAL A 274 -18.07 7.60 13.28
N PRO A 275 -17.97 6.37 13.80
CA PRO A 275 -16.80 5.93 14.54
C PRO A 275 -15.56 5.90 13.65
N VAL A 276 -14.41 6.25 14.23
CA VAL A 276 -13.13 6.32 13.52
C VAL A 276 -12.20 5.21 14.01
N PHE A 277 -11.65 4.43 13.10
CA PHE A 277 -10.67 3.38 13.37
C PHE A 277 -9.32 3.72 12.73
N PHE A 278 -8.28 3.82 13.55
CA PHE A 278 -6.92 4.09 13.09
C PHE A 278 -6.21 2.78 12.78
N SER A 279 -5.71 2.66 11.56
CA SER A 279 -5.08 1.45 11.05
C SER A 279 -3.68 1.74 10.54
N ASN A 280 -2.72 0.87 10.86
CA ASN A 280 -1.39 0.88 10.27
C ASN A 280 -1.27 -0.06 9.05
N ALA A 281 -2.40 -0.54 8.51
CA ALA A 281 -2.41 -1.43 7.37
C ALA A 281 -1.75 -0.79 6.15
N ALA A 282 -0.91 -1.57 5.46
CA ALA A 282 -0.23 -1.16 4.23
C ALA A 282 -0.71 -1.92 2.98
N SER A 283 -1.58 -2.92 3.15
CA SER A 283 -2.13 -3.75 2.06
C SER A 283 -3.63 -3.99 2.26
N ALA A 284 -4.35 -4.33 1.19
CA ALA A 284 -5.81 -4.54 1.21
C ALA A 284 -6.21 -5.66 2.18
N VAL A 285 -5.28 -6.59 2.28
CA VAL A 285 -5.27 -7.75 3.14
C VAL A 285 -5.14 -7.39 4.63
N ALA A 286 -4.23 -6.48 4.97
CA ALA A 286 -4.07 -6.00 6.33
C ALA A 286 -5.28 -5.15 6.79
N ILE A 287 -5.93 -4.46 5.85
CA ILE A 287 -7.19 -3.73 6.06
C ILE A 287 -8.30 -4.70 6.46
N GLU A 288 -8.52 -5.73 5.65
CA GLU A 288 -9.51 -6.78 5.90
C GLU A 288 -9.33 -7.39 7.30
N ARG A 289 -8.11 -7.85 7.62
CA ARG A 289 -7.81 -8.50 8.90
C ARG A 289 -8.17 -7.61 10.10
N GLN A 290 -7.76 -6.34 10.09
CA GLN A 290 -8.01 -5.43 11.21
C GLN A 290 -9.50 -5.10 11.38
N LEU A 291 -10.27 -5.04 10.29
CA LEU A 291 -11.72 -4.83 10.37
C LEU A 291 -12.43 -6.05 11.01
N LEU A 292 -12.01 -7.27 10.65
CA LEU A 292 -12.57 -8.49 11.22
C LEU A 292 -12.16 -8.70 12.70
N GLU A 293 -10.93 -8.34 13.07
CA GLU A 293 -10.44 -8.41 14.46
C GLU A 293 -11.19 -7.44 15.38
N ARG A 294 -11.45 -6.21 14.91
CA ARG A 294 -12.21 -5.21 15.65
C ARG A 294 -13.63 -5.69 15.99
N ASP A 295 -14.30 -6.34 15.05
CA ASP A 295 -15.66 -6.83 15.22
C ASP A 295 -15.76 -7.93 16.30
N ARG A 296 -14.74 -8.79 16.37
CA ARG A 296 -14.61 -9.79 17.45
C ARG A 296 -14.45 -9.13 18.81
N ALA A 297 -13.60 -8.12 18.91
CA ALA A 297 -13.38 -7.41 20.18
C ALA A 297 -14.64 -6.71 20.69
N ILE A 298 -15.49 -6.18 19.80
CA ILE A 298 -16.76 -5.52 20.17
C ILE A 298 -17.84 -6.53 20.60
N THR A 299 -17.80 -7.75 20.08
CA THR A 299 -18.78 -8.80 20.42
C THR A 299 -18.47 -9.47 21.78
N GLU A 300 -17.24 -9.31 22.28
CA GLU A 300 -16.77 -9.91 23.54
C GLU A 300 -16.84 -8.95 24.75
N GLU A 301 -17.17 -7.67 24.53
CA GLU A 301 -17.45 -6.64 25.55
C GLU A 301 -18.96 -6.52 25.86
#